data_AF-A0A534J1R6-F1
#
_entry.id   AF-A0A534J1R6-F1
#
_cell.length_a   1.000
_cell.length_b   1.000
_cell.length_c   1.000
_cell.angle_alpha   90.00
_cell.angle_beta   90.00
_cell.angle_gamma   90.00
#
_symmetry.space_group_name_H-M   'P 1'
#
loop_
_entity.id
_entity.type
_entity.pdbx_description
1 polymer ?
#
loop_
_entity_poly.entity_id
_entity_poly.type
_entity_poly.pdbx_seq_one_letter_code
_entity_poly.pdbx_strand_id
1 'polypeptide(L)'
;MRRCRAPEPRGALGSRVRARAFPRRRYINHPSHLPSSGDAAGPRGPRGSSWSRGGQGQRRFDGRSPHLRRRGGTGSRSRGDDHPWPEGHDVPPSRVIAGTTLPRPHPGVGSPVTPSPFSQVVTVARYEIRKYIRGRRLLGMVILVGLIVGLFVGLPPALGIKYASTPDAFVSTFATFSGLLVVLGGVLFASDALVSEHEKRTGYFLFPNPVRREILVLGKIAASVIVCAAVLSLYYGAAAIAALAVTHSLTWDVGLSYVYALAYMIAVVGIAYLISALLKSTVAAAVLTFFLFTLIFSIVGGILPLAKVEPWFIPTSASGIIANALGGPAIRGGPGGGDVGFVPDPVTSVLVFAAYAIAGGILSILLFRRRELSS
;
A
#
# COMPACT_ATOMS: atom_id res chain seq x y z
N MET A 1 30.73 -76.43 17.29
CA MET A 1 29.96 -77.30 16.37
C MET A 1 29.23 -78.37 17.17
N ARG A 2 27.90 -78.24 17.34
CA ARG A 2 26.97 -79.35 17.62
C ARG A 2 25.57 -78.87 17.21
N ARG A 3 24.99 -79.56 16.24
CA ARG A 3 23.70 -79.27 15.60
C ARG A 3 22.56 -80.03 16.28
N CYS A 4 21.36 -79.47 16.12
CA CYS A 4 20.03 -80.11 16.07
C CYS A 4 19.42 -80.69 17.36
N ARG A 5 18.28 -80.14 17.78
CA ARG A 5 16.93 -80.60 17.37
C ARG A 5 15.83 -79.68 17.92
N ALA A 6 14.86 -79.37 17.07
CA ALA A 6 13.49 -79.01 17.48
C ALA A 6 12.70 -80.30 17.76
N PRO A 7 11.59 -80.21 18.51
CA PRO A 7 10.30 -80.39 17.84
C PRO A 7 9.17 -79.43 18.31
N GLU A 8 8.26 -79.25 17.36
CA GLU A 8 6.90 -78.66 17.31
C GLU A 8 5.85 -79.38 18.24
N PRO A 9 4.52 -79.15 18.16
CA PRO A 9 3.73 -77.96 18.55
C PRO A 9 2.48 -78.33 19.40
N ARG A 10 1.90 -77.38 20.15
CA ARG A 10 0.52 -77.42 20.71
C ARG A 10 0.09 -75.96 20.92
N GLY A 11 -1.09 -75.46 20.61
CA GLY A 11 -2.37 -76.00 20.18
C GLY A 11 -3.34 -74.81 20.19
N ALA A 12 -4.36 -74.86 19.34
CA ALA A 12 -5.28 -73.79 19.01
C ALA A 12 -6.26 -73.36 20.13
N LEU A 13 -6.81 -72.15 19.98
CA LEU A 13 -8.18 -71.64 20.24
C LEU A 13 -8.05 -70.13 20.57
N GLY A 14 -8.69 -69.15 19.92
CA GLY A 14 -9.99 -69.15 19.25
C GLY A 14 -11.04 -68.50 20.17
N SER A 15 -11.28 -67.19 20.03
CA SER A 15 -12.56 -66.47 20.29
C SER A 15 -12.31 -64.94 20.41
N ARG A 16 -12.75 -64.15 19.43
CA ARG A 16 -14.04 -63.42 19.34
C ARG A 16 -14.13 -62.16 20.24
N VAL A 17 -14.23 -61.04 19.52
CA VAL A 17 -15.25 -59.96 19.67
C VAL A 17 -15.32 -59.23 21.02
N ARG A 18 -14.96 -57.94 21.01
CA ARG A 18 -15.82 -56.89 21.58
C ARG A 18 -15.47 -55.49 21.09
N ALA A 19 -16.37 -54.94 20.27
CA ALA A 19 -16.57 -53.52 20.13
C ALA A 19 -17.21 -52.94 21.41
N ARG A 20 -16.78 -51.73 21.82
CA ARG A 20 -17.48 -50.84 22.75
C ARG A 20 -17.53 -49.47 22.04
N ALA A 21 -18.67 -49.03 21.51
CA ALA A 21 -19.88 -48.51 22.16
C ALA A 21 -19.70 -47.07 22.70
N PHE A 22 -20.24 -46.13 21.91
CA PHE A 22 -20.53 -44.73 22.23
C PHE A 22 -21.54 -44.59 23.39
N PRO A 23 -21.48 -43.50 24.18
CA PRO A 23 -22.61 -43.04 24.96
C PRO A 23 -23.36 -41.88 24.26
N ARG A 24 -24.67 -42.13 24.19
CA ARG A 24 -25.85 -41.35 23.80
C ARG A 24 -25.92 -39.86 24.17
N ARG A 25 -26.47 -39.11 23.21
CA ARG A 25 -27.37 -37.94 23.30
C ARG A 25 -28.27 -37.93 24.56
N ARG A 26 -28.34 -36.79 25.25
CA ARG A 26 -29.51 -36.38 26.04
C ARG A 26 -30.28 -35.29 25.29
N TYR A 27 -31.53 -35.62 24.97
CA TYR A 27 -32.61 -34.70 24.63
C TYR A 27 -33.09 -34.02 25.92
N ILE A 28 -33.25 -32.70 25.93
CA ILE A 28 -34.04 -31.98 26.94
C ILE A 28 -35.15 -31.26 26.19
N ASN A 29 -36.39 -31.52 26.62
CA ASN A 29 -37.62 -30.98 26.07
C ASN A 29 -37.88 -29.55 26.57
N HIS A 30 -38.53 -28.77 25.71
CA HIS A 30 -39.25 -27.54 26.06
C HIS A 30 -40.36 -27.76 27.10
N PRO A 31 -40.66 -26.72 27.87
CA PRO A 31 -42.05 -26.32 28.08
C PRO A 31 -42.30 -24.87 27.66
N SER A 32 -43.38 -24.70 26.93
CA SER A 32 -44.09 -23.47 26.59
C SER A 32 -44.84 -22.90 27.79
N HIS A 33 -44.67 -21.62 28.12
CA HIS A 33 -45.72 -20.80 28.75
C HIS A 33 -45.49 -19.31 28.42
N LEU A 34 -46.37 -18.78 27.57
CA LEU A 34 -46.74 -17.36 27.55
C LEU A 34 -47.73 -17.10 28.71
N PRO A 35 -47.74 -15.86 29.23
CA PRO A 35 -49.00 -15.14 29.34
C PRO A 35 -49.00 -13.84 28.55
N SER A 36 -50.19 -13.53 28.09
CA SER A 36 -50.65 -12.38 27.33
C SER A 36 -50.82 -11.10 28.17
N SER A 37 -50.62 -9.96 27.50
CA SER A 37 -51.36 -8.67 27.57
C SER A 37 -52.20 -8.29 28.80
N GLY A 38 -52.06 -7.03 29.23
CA GLY A 38 -53.17 -6.29 29.88
C GLY A 38 -52.78 -5.10 30.76
N ASP A 39 -52.71 -3.92 30.14
CA ASP A 39 -53.29 -2.64 30.59
C ASP A 39 -53.00 -2.05 31.98
N ALA A 40 -52.28 -0.91 31.98
CA ALA A 40 -52.68 0.33 32.66
C ALA A 40 -51.80 1.48 32.10
N ALA A 41 -52.25 2.22 31.09
CA ALA A 41 -53.07 3.44 31.23
C ALA A 41 -52.34 4.64 31.88
N GLY A 42 -51.54 5.35 31.06
CA GLY A 42 -51.69 6.80 30.83
C GLY A 42 -51.31 7.80 31.94
N PRO A 43 -51.58 9.11 31.74
CA PRO A 43 -50.58 10.04 31.21
C PRO A 43 -50.47 11.34 32.04
N ARG A 44 -49.47 12.18 31.76
CA ARG A 44 -49.34 13.65 31.96
C ARG A 44 -47.84 13.97 31.88
N GLY A 45 -47.31 14.86 31.04
CA GLY A 45 -47.79 16.16 30.60
C GLY A 45 -46.67 17.19 30.90
N PRO A 46 -46.45 18.23 30.07
CA PRO A 46 -45.17 18.94 29.95
C PRO A 46 -45.08 20.22 30.79
N ARG A 47 -43.86 20.62 31.16
CA ARG A 47 -43.47 21.98 31.59
C ARG A 47 -42.00 22.19 31.16
N GLY A 48 -41.56 23.24 30.47
CA GLY A 48 -42.13 24.55 30.23
C GLY A 48 -41.50 25.59 31.16
N SER A 49 -40.38 26.21 30.73
CA SER A 49 -39.88 27.57 31.05
C SER A 49 -38.45 27.68 30.46
N SER A 50 -38.02 28.57 29.57
CA SER A 50 -38.20 30.01 29.38
C SER A 50 -37.91 30.83 30.64
N TRP A 51 -36.71 31.42 30.66
CA TRP A 51 -36.27 32.68 31.29
C TRP A 51 -34.77 32.84 30.94
N SER A 52 -34.13 33.99 30.83
CA SER A 52 -34.49 35.37 30.50
C SER A 52 -33.16 36.13 30.50
N ARG A 53 -33.05 37.09 29.60
CA ARG A 53 -31.97 38.08 29.46
C ARG A 53 -31.53 38.77 30.77
N GLY A 54 -30.23 39.08 30.80
CA GLY A 54 -29.60 40.21 31.50
C GLY A 54 -28.09 39.93 31.54
N GLY A 55 -27.15 40.77 31.12
CA GLY A 55 -27.13 42.20 30.88
C GLY A 55 -25.80 42.73 31.41
N GLN A 56 -25.06 43.44 30.57
CA GLN A 56 -23.99 44.40 30.89
C GLN A 56 -22.68 43.93 31.57
N GLY A 57 -21.58 44.29 30.90
CA GLY A 57 -20.22 44.19 31.43
C GLY A 57 -19.18 44.75 30.46
N GLN A 58 -19.35 46.02 30.07
CA GLN A 58 -18.29 46.81 29.43
C GLN A 58 -17.00 46.79 30.28
N ARG A 59 -15.85 46.71 29.62
CA ARG A 59 -14.74 47.66 29.83
C ARG A 59 -13.71 47.55 28.71
N ARG A 60 -13.76 48.55 27.83
CA ARG A 60 -12.61 49.06 27.10
C ARG A 60 -11.61 49.62 28.11
N PHE A 61 -10.32 49.55 27.78
CA PHE A 61 -9.41 50.64 28.07
C PHE A 61 -8.74 51.07 26.76
N ASP A 62 -9.03 52.32 26.43
CA ASP A 62 -8.42 53.11 25.37
C ASP A 62 -7.00 53.55 25.76
N GLY A 63 -6.20 53.92 24.75
CA GLY A 63 -5.41 55.15 24.86
C GLY A 63 -3.95 55.05 24.44
N ARG A 64 -3.64 55.43 23.19
CA ARG A 64 -3.02 56.75 22.88
C ARG A 64 -2.71 56.90 21.38
N SER A 65 -3.34 57.92 20.80
CA SER A 65 -3.10 58.60 19.50
C SER A 65 -1.90 59.59 19.61
N PRO A 66 -1.67 60.57 18.70
CA PRO A 66 -1.86 60.70 17.23
C PRO A 66 -0.66 61.40 16.52
N HIS A 67 -0.71 61.64 15.20
CA HIS A 67 -0.28 62.88 14.47
C HIS A 67 -0.52 62.66 12.95
N LEU A 68 -1.54 63.26 12.31
CA LEU A 68 -1.68 64.60 11.70
C LEU A 68 -1.20 64.75 10.24
N ARG A 69 -2.17 65.13 9.38
CA ARG A 69 -2.18 65.89 8.08
C ARG A 69 -2.79 65.05 6.94
N ARG A 70 -3.99 65.33 6.39
CA ARG A 70 -4.74 66.54 5.95
C ARG A 70 -4.24 67.19 4.65
N ARG A 71 -4.87 66.81 3.53
CA ARG A 71 -5.38 67.62 2.38
C ARG A 71 -5.68 66.61 1.24
N GLY A 72 -6.85 66.52 0.62
CA GLY A 72 -7.85 67.52 0.29
C GLY A 72 -7.64 67.99 -1.15
N GLY A 73 -8.47 67.54 -2.09
CA GLY A 73 -8.39 67.97 -3.49
C GLY A 73 -9.33 67.21 -4.43
N THR A 74 -10.61 67.60 -4.43
CA THR A 74 -11.62 67.33 -5.46
C THR A 74 -11.34 68.12 -6.75
N GLY A 75 -11.55 67.52 -7.91
CA GLY A 75 -11.56 68.22 -9.21
C GLY A 75 -12.22 67.37 -10.28
N SER A 76 -13.25 67.92 -10.90
CA SER A 76 -14.19 67.31 -11.83
C SER A 76 -13.90 67.70 -13.30
N ARG A 77 -14.63 67.06 -14.23
CA ARG A 77 -14.82 67.36 -15.69
C ARG A 77 -13.69 66.92 -16.61
N SER A 78 -13.88 66.60 -17.89
CA SER A 78 -15.04 66.27 -18.75
C SER A 78 -14.45 65.92 -20.14
N ARG A 79 -15.02 64.91 -20.81
CA ARG A 79 -15.32 64.80 -22.26
C ARG A 79 -14.36 65.40 -23.32
N GLY A 80 -13.96 64.54 -24.26
CA GLY A 80 -13.94 64.84 -25.71
C GLY A 80 -12.59 65.22 -26.31
N ASP A 81 -12.16 64.40 -27.29
CA ASP A 81 -11.75 64.81 -28.65
C ASP A 81 -10.49 64.12 -29.17
N ASP A 82 -10.75 63.32 -30.21
CA ASP A 82 -9.99 63.00 -31.41
C ASP A 82 -8.56 63.56 -31.53
N HIS A 83 -7.58 62.67 -31.77
CA HIS A 83 -6.52 62.94 -32.75
C HIS A 83 -5.89 61.64 -33.32
N PRO A 84 -5.42 61.68 -34.58
CA PRO A 84 -5.09 60.53 -35.41
C PRO A 84 -3.63 60.04 -35.26
N TRP A 85 -3.43 58.80 -35.72
CA TRP A 85 -2.20 58.05 -35.90
C TRP A 85 -1.02 58.85 -36.49
N PRO A 86 0.22 58.63 -36.01
CA PRO A 86 1.43 58.91 -36.77
C PRO A 86 1.89 57.67 -37.56
N GLU A 87 2.33 57.97 -38.77
CA GLU A 87 2.84 57.12 -39.83
C GLU A 87 4.12 56.34 -39.48
N GLY A 88 4.26 55.18 -40.14
CA GLY A 88 5.47 54.81 -40.88
C GLY A 88 6.81 54.80 -40.15
N HIS A 89 7.15 53.67 -39.52
CA HIS A 89 8.55 53.30 -39.35
C HIS A 89 8.95 52.29 -40.44
N ASP A 90 9.71 52.78 -41.42
CA ASP A 90 10.41 52.00 -42.42
C ASP A 90 11.38 51.01 -41.75
N VAL A 91 11.10 49.72 -41.89
CA VAL A 91 12.04 48.65 -41.57
C VAL A 91 12.90 48.40 -42.81
N PRO A 92 14.22 48.61 -42.79
CA PRO A 92 15.06 48.26 -43.92
C PRO A 92 15.08 46.73 -44.11
N PRO A 93 15.04 46.21 -45.36
CA PRO A 93 15.09 44.78 -45.60
C PRO A 93 16.41 44.22 -45.09
N SER A 94 16.32 43.20 -44.23
CA SER A 94 17.46 42.45 -43.74
C SER A 94 18.22 41.84 -44.91
N ARG A 95 19.45 42.33 -45.08
CA ARG A 95 20.49 41.79 -45.95
C ARG A 95 20.57 40.27 -45.76
N VAL A 96 20.21 39.52 -46.79
CA VAL A 96 20.52 38.09 -46.91
C VAL A 96 22.03 37.96 -46.98
N ILE A 97 22.68 37.64 -45.86
CA ILE A 97 24.09 37.23 -45.85
C ILE A 97 24.12 35.82 -46.45
N ALA A 98 24.53 35.78 -47.71
CA ALA A 98 24.98 34.56 -48.35
C ALA A 98 26.21 34.01 -47.61
N GLY A 99 26.18 32.71 -47.32
CA GLY A 99 27.41 31.92 -47.15
C GLY A 99 28.03 31.85 -45.76
N THR A 100 27.27 31.46 -44.72
CA THR A 100 27.87 30.70 -43.63
C THR A 100 27.91 29.22 -44.02
N THR A 101 29.04 28.79 -44.54
CA THR A 101 29.38 27.37 -44.71
C THR A 101 29.21 26.66 -43.37
N LEU A 102 28.22 25.77 -43.27
CA LEU A 102 28.10 24.85 -42.15
C LEU A 102 29.43 24.10 -41.97
N PRO A 103 30.00 24.03 -40.75
CA PRO A 103 31.21 23.27 -40.53
C PRO A 103 30.93 21.81 -40.86
N ARG A 104 31.76 21.23 -41.74
CA ARG A 104 31.71 19.81 -42.09
C ARG A 104 31.82 18.98 -40.80
N PRO A 105 31.03 17.89 -40.66
CA PRO A 105 31.17 17.01 -39.51
C PRO A 105 32.57 16.40 -39.52
N HIS A 106 33.30 16.55 -38.41
CA HIS A 106 34.62 15.96 -38.24
C HIS A 106 34.54 14.43 -38.40
N PRO A 107 35.30 13.83 -39.32
CA PRO A 107 35.38 12.38 -39.45
C PRO A 107 36.27 11.86 -38.32
N GLY A 108 35.66 11.46 -37.21
CA GLY A 108 36.40 10.98 -36.04
C GLY A 108 35.58 10.84 -34.75
N VAL A 109 34.35 11.36 -34.71
CA VAL A 109 33.43 11.05 -33.61
C VAL A 109 32.87 9.66 -33.88
N GLY A 110 33.48 8.64 -33.27
CA GLY A 110 32.92 7.30 -33.21
C GLY A 110 31.45 7.39 -32.82
N SER A 111 30.59 6.64 -33.51
CA SER A 111 29.14 6.60 -33.30
C SER A 111 28.84 6.73 -31.81
N PRO A 112 28.03 7.71 -31.36
CA PRO A 112 27.72 7.83 -29.95
C PRO A 112 27.20 6.47 -29.50
N VAL A 113 27.96 5.80 -28.63
CA VAL A 113 27.60 4.49 -28.09
C VAL A 113 26.33 4.73 -27.31
N THR A 114 25.19 4.51 -27.96
CA THR A 114 23.90 4.65 -27.30
C THR A 114 23.84 3.55 -26.25
N PRO A 115 23.73 3.88 -24.95
CA PRO A 115 23.77 2.87 -23.91
C PRO A 115 22.65 1.87 -24.13
N SER A 116 22.92 0.59 -23.88
CA SER A 116 21.94 -0.48 -24.07
C SER A 116 20.64 -0.19 -23.30
N PRO A 117 19.47 -0.64 -23.78
CA PRO A 117 18.19 -0.38 -23.11
C PRO A 117 18.19 -0.83 -21.63
N PHE A 118 18.85 -1.94 -21.33
CA PHE A 118 19.02 -2.42 -19.97
C PHE A 118 19.87 -1.47 -19.11
N SER A 119 21.00 -0.98 -19.64
CA SER A 119 21.84 0.01 -18.95
C SER A 119 21.07 1.30 -18.65
N GLN A 120 20.16 1.70 -19.54
CA GLN A 120 19.30 2.86 -19.32
C GLN A 120 18.30 2.60 -18.19
N VAL A 121 17.63 1.43 -18.15
CA VAL A 121 16.72 1.04 -17.05
C VAL A 121 17.45 1.09 -15.70
N VAL A 122 18.65 0.49 -15.61
CA VAL A 122 19.46 0.47 -14.40
C VAL A 122 19.85 1.89 -13.96
N THR A 123 20.21 2.74 -14.92
CA THR A 123 20.57 4.13 -14.66
C THR A 123 19.39 4.88 -14.05
N VAL A 124 18.20 4.79 -14.66
CA VAL A 124 16.96 5.40 -14.16
C VAL A 124 16.64 4.86 -12.76
N ALA A 125 16.68 3.55 -12.58
CA ALA A 125 16.40 2.92 -11.30
C ALA A 125 17.34 3.43 -10.20
N ARG A 126 18.65 3.56 -10.49
CA ARG A 126 19.64 4.08 -9.54
C ARG A 126 19.34 5.52 -9.12
N TYR A 127 18.95 6.38 -10.06
CA TYR A 127 18.58 7.76 -9.75
C TYR A 127 17.31 7.83 -8.89
N GLU A 128 16.30 7.03 -9.21
CA GLU A 128 15.05 6.97 -8.43
C GLU A 128 15.27 6.38 -7.03
N ILE A 129 16.08 5.32 -6.88
CA ILE A 129 16.48 4.80 -5.56
C ILE A 129 17.17 5.88 -4.72
N ARG A 130 18.12 6.62 -5.31
CA ARG A 130 18.81 7.71 -4.60
C ARG A 130 17.84 8.80 -4.14
N LYS A 131 16.81 9.09 -4.94
CA LYS A 131 15.75 10.04 -4.59
C LYS A 131 14.87 9.52 -3.46
N TYR A 132 14.52 8.24 -3.43
CA TYR A 132 13.83 7.64 -2.28
C TYR A 132 14.67 7.68 -1.00
N ILE A 133 15.96 7.34 -1.09
CA ILE A 133 16.89 7.35 0.05
C ILE A 133 17.01 8.75 0.68
N ARG A 134 17.07 9.79 -0.15
CA ARG A 134 17.12 11.18 0.31
C ARG A 134 15.74 11.73 0.72
N GLY A 135 14.67 10.97 0.49
CA GLY A 135 13.30 11.40 0.72
C GLY A 135 12.84 11.20 2.16
N ARG A 136 12.06 12.16 2.68
CA ARG A 136 11.40 12.06 4.00
C ARG A 136 10.45 10.87 4.12
N ARG A 137 9.92 10.36 3.00
CA ARG A 137 9.02 9.20 2.97
C ARG A 137 9.70 7.92 3.42
N LEU A 138 10.94 7.68 2.97
CA LEU A 138 11.68 6.49 3.41
C LEU A 138 12.00 6.57 4.89
N LEU A 139 12.41 7.74 5.39
CA LEU A 139 12.65 7.96 6.82
C LEU A 139 11.39 7.67 7.64
N GLY A 140 10.23 8.21 7.23
CA GLY A 140 8.95 7.93 7.90
C GLY A 140 8.62 6.43 7.92
N MET A 141 8.87 5.71 6.83
CA MET A 141 8.66 4.26 6.75
C MET A 141 9.62 3.47 7.66
N VAL A 142 10.90 3.85 7.72
CA VAL A 142 11.89 3.21 8.61
C VAL A 142 11.55 3.46 10.08
N ILE A 143 11.14 4.68 10.43
CA ILE A 143 10.66 5.01 11.79
C ILE A 143 9.44 4.17 12.13
N LEU A 144 8.48 4.04 11.21
CA LEU A 144 7.30 3.21 11.39
C LEU A 144 7.67 1.74 11.61
N VAL A 145 8.57 1.18 10.80
CA VAL A 145 9.10 -0.19 10.98
C VAL A 145 9.72 -0.36 12.36
N GLY A 146 10.60 0.57 12.77
CA GLY A 146 11.21 0.54 14.09
C GLY A 146 10.20 0.61 15.22
N LEU A 147 9.16 1.44 15.09
CA LEU A 147 8.07 1.56 16.05
C LEU A 147 7.28 0.25 16.16
N ILE A 148 6.90 -0.37 15.04
CA ILE A 148 6.14 -1.62 15.03
C ILE A 148 6.97 -2.76 15.65
N VAL A 149 8.23 -2.90 15.26
CA VAL A 149 9.13 -3.91 15.84
C VAL A 149 9.29 -3.67 17.35
N GLY A 150 9.55 -2.42 17.75
CA GLY A 150 9.65 -2.04 19.15
C GLY A 150 8.38 -2.32 19.94
N LEU A 151 7.19 -2.15 19.32
CA LEU A 151 5.92 -2.48 19.94
C LEU A 151 5.73 -3.99 20.09
N PHE A 152 6.00 -4.78 19.05
CA PHE A 152 5.83 -6.24 19.11
C PHE A 152 6.81 -6.92 20.05
N VAL A 153 8.03 -6.40 20.15
CA VAL A 153 9.02 -6.91 21.10
C VAL A 153 8.76 -6.32 22.49
N GLY A 154 8.60 -5.02 22.64
CA GLY A 154 8.54 -4.37 23.96
C GLY A 154 7.20 -4.46 24.70
N LEU A 155 6.08 -4.54 23.98
CA LEU A 155 4.74 -4.48 24.61
C LEU A 155 4.36 -5.76 25.37
N PRO A 156 4.53 -6.98 24.83
CA PRO A 156 4.18 -8.21 25.56
C PRO A 156 4.85 -8.33 26.95
N PRO A 157 6.17 -8.12 27.11
CA PRO A 157 6.81 -8.23 28.43
C PRO A 157 6.37 -7.10 29.37
N ALA A 158 6.09 -5.89 28.85
CA ALA A 158 5.54 -4.79 29.65
C ALA A 158 4.14 -5.10 30.21
N LEU A 159 3.38 -5.97 29.53
CA LEU A 159 2.07 -6.45 29.97
C LEU A 159 2.13 -7.78 30.74
N GLY A 160 3.33 -8.33 31.00
CA GLY A 160 3.49 -9.63 31.64
C GLY A 160 3.05 -10.82 30.78
N ILE A 161 2.86 -10.63 29.47
CA ILE A 161 2.49 -11.66 28.51
C ILE A 161 3.76 -12.39 28.07
N LYS A 162 3.78 -13.71 28.24
CA LYS A 162 4.87 -14.54 27.74
C LYS A 162 4.81 -14.62 26.21
N TYR A 163 5.97 -14.54 25.57
CA TYR A 163 6.06 -14.80 24.14
C TYR A 163 5.70 -16.24 23.81
N ALA A 164 5.34 -16.47 22.54
CA ALA A 164 5.18 -17.80 22.02
C ALA A 164 6.48 -18.61 22.17
N SER A 165 6.35 -19.87 22.56
CA SER A 165 7.48 -20.78 22.79
C SER A 165 8.13 -21.29 21.50
N THR A 166 7.42 -21.21 20.37
CA THR A 166 7.91 -21.65 19.06
C THR A 166 8.28 -20.44 18.19
N PRO A 167 9.37 -20.50 17.42
CA PRO A 167 9.79 -19.44 16.51
C PRO A 167 8.72 -19.08 15.48
N ASP A 168 7.99 -20.08 14.96
CA ASP A 168 6.98 -19.86 13.92
C ASP A 168 5.82 -19.02 14.43
N ALA A 169 5.25 -19.39 15.59
CA ALA A 169 4.19 -18.63 16.21
C ALA A 169 4.64 -17.21 16.61
N PHE A 170 5.89 -17.03 17.05
CA PHE A 170 6.43 -15.70 17.33
C PHE A 170 6.48 -14.84 16.06
N VAL A 171 7.07 -15.36 14.97
CA VAL A 171 7.18 -14.64 13.70
C VAL A 171 5.83 -14.47 13.01
N SER A 172 4.85 -15.34 13.24
CA SER A 172 3.50 -15.23 12.67
C SER A 172 2.79 -13.91 13.02
N THR A 173 3.10 -13.35 14.20
CA THR A 173 2.61 -12.03 14.63
C THR A 173 3.15 -10.92 13.72
N PHE A 174 4.43 -11.02 13.34
CA PHE A 174 5.06 -10.12 12.39
C PHE A 174 4.54 -10.34 10.96
N ALA A 175 4.40 -11.60 10.55
CA ALA A 175 3.89 -11.99 9.23
C ALA A 175 2.51 -11.40 8.95
N THR A 176 1.61 -11.39 9.95
CA THR A 176 0.27 -10.80 9.83
C THR A 176 0.32 -9.29 9.52
N PHE A 177 1.22 -8.55 10.18
CA PHE A 177 1.37 -7.12 9.93
C PHE A 177 2.10 -6.83 8.61
N SER A 178 2.93 -7.75 8.13
CA SER A 178 3.67 -7.58 6.88
C SER A 178 2.78 -7.29 5.67
N GLY A 179 1.56 -7.84 5.63
CA GLY A 179 0.58 -7.53 4.57
C GLY A 179 0.22 -6.04 4.52
N LEU A 180 -0.02 -5.40 5.66
CA LEU A 180 -0.27 -3.96 5.72
C LEU A 180 1.00 -3.17 5.39
N LEU A 181 2.16 -3.60 5.89
CA LEU A 181 3.43 -2.95 5.61
C LEU A 181 3.74 -2.91 4.11
N VAL A 182 3.46 -4.01 3.41
CA VAL A 182 3.60 -4.10 1.95
C VAL A 182 2.67 -3.11 1.24
N VAL A 183 1.41 -2.99 1.67
CA VAL A 183 0.46 -2.02 1.12
C VAL A 183 0.94 -0.58 1.33
N LEU A 184 1.40 -0.25 2.54
CA LEU A 184 1.99 1.06 2.84
C LEU A 184 3.24 1.34 1.99
N GLY A 185 4.09 0.35 1.77
CA GLY A 185 5.24 0.46 0.85
C GLY A 185 4.79 0.81 -0.58
N GLY A 186 3.81 0.09 -1.11
CA GLY A 186 3.24 0.39 -2.43
C GLY A 186 2.66 1.81 -2.54
N VAL A 187 1.96 2.27 -1.50
CA VAL A 187 1.40 3.63 -1.45
C VAL A 187 2.49 4.70 -1.35
N LEU A 188 3.56 4.48 -0.58
CA LEU A 188 4.59 5.50 -0.38
C LEU A 188 5.59 5.60 -1.54
N PHE A 189 5.86 4.48 -2.20
CA PHE A 189 6.95 4.37 -3.18
C PHE A 189 6.47 4.10 -4.61
N ALA A 190 5.25 3.60 -4.85
CA ALA A 190 4.78 3.25 -6.19
C ALA A 190 3.58 4.09 -6.66
N SER A 191 2.59 4.38 -5.80
CA SER A 191 1.32 4.97 -6.25
C SER A 191 1.44 6.37 -6.85
N ASP A 192 2.45 7.15 -6.48
CA ASP A 192 2.66 8.50 -7.02
C ASP A 192 3.79 8.57 -8.07
N ALA A 193 4.41 7.45 -8.42
CA ALA A 193 5.62 7.42 -9.22
C ALA A 193 5.42 7.88 -10.68
N LEU A 194 4.26 7.58 -11.29
CA LEU A 194 3.92 8.02 -12.65
C LEU A 194 3.14 9.33 -12.65
N VAL A 195 2.10 9.41 -11.82
CA VAL A 195 1.24 10.61 -11.75
C VAL A 195 2.00 11.87 -11.33
N SER A 196 3.07 11.76 -10.53
CA SER A 196 3.89 12.91 -10.14
C SER A 196 4.63 13.57 -11.31
N GLU A 197 4.88 12.86 -12.42
CA GLU A 197 5.47 13.47 -13.62
C GLU A 197 4.49 14.34 -14.38
N HIS A 198 3.22 13.94 -14.35
CA HIS A 198 2.13 14.70 -14.95
C HIS A 198 1.83 15.95 -14.13
N GLU A 199 1.71 15.82 -12.81
CA GLU A 199 1.45 16.97 -11.92
C GLU A 199 2.56 18.02 -11.99
N LYS A 200 3.82 17.59 -12.02
CA LYS A 200 4.97 18.51 -12.00
C LYS A 200 5.39 19.00 -13.38
N ARG A 201 4.67 18.61 -14.45
CA ARG A 201 5.02 18.87 -15.86
C ARG A 201 6.45 18.46 -16.24
N THR A 202 7.09 17.58 -15.46
CA THR A 202 8.48 17.16 -15.70
C THR A 202 8.59 16.24 -16.91
N GLY A 203 7.47 15.67 -17.39
CA GLY A 203 7.42 14.96 -18.67
C GLY A 203 7.85 15.82 -19.86
N TYR A 204 7.67 17.15 -19.80
CA TYR A 204 8.10 18.07 -20.86
C TYR A 204 9.61 18.35 -20.89
N PHE A 205 10.31 18.13 -19.78
CA PHE A 205 11.76 18.34 -19.69
C PHE A 205 12.59 17.12 -20.10
N LEU A 206 11.95 15.98 -20.35
CA LEU A 206 12.61 14.76 -20.84
C LEU A 206 12.68 14.68 -22.37
N PHE A 207 11.97 15.55 -23.09
CA PHE A 207 11.99 15.60 -24.56
C PHE A 207 13.34 15.90 -25.22
N PRO A 208 14.33 16.55 -24.56
CA PRO A 208 15.67 16.69 -25.15
C PRO A 208 16.50 15.41 -25.15
N ASN A 209 16.12 14.38 -24.37
CA ASN A 209 16.95 13.19 -24.14
C ASN A 209 16.34 11.96 -24.85
N PRO A 210 17.08 11.20 -25.67
CA PRO A 210 16.56 10.09 -26.47
C PRO A 210 16.31 8.80 -25.63
N VAL A 211 15.64 8.93 -24.49
CA VAL A 211 15.28 7.78 -23.63
C VAL A 211 13.82 7.40 -23.88
N ARG A 212 13.59 6.14 -24.26
CA ARG A 212 12.24 5.62 -24.50
C ARG A 212 11.43 5.69 -23.20
N ARG A 213 10.16 6.10 -23.27
CA ARG A 213 9.32 6.29 -22.07
C ARG A 213 9.11 5.00 -21.28
N GLU A 214 9.12 3.86 -21.95
CA GLU A 214 8.95 2.56 -21.29
C GLU A 214 10.15 2.18 -20.44
N ILE A 215 11.35 2.59 -20.87
CA ILE A 215 12.58 2.41 -20.11
C ILE A 215 12.50 3.23 -18.81
N LEU A 216 11.92 4.44 -18.87
CA LEU A 216 11.68 5.26 -17.67
C LEU A 216 10.72 4.59 -16.70
N VAL A 217 9.56 4.11 -17.19
CA VAL A 217 8.57 3.41 -16.37
C VAL A 217 9.15 2.14 -15.75
N LEU A 218 9.87 1.32 -16.53
CA LEU A 218 10.51 0.11 -16.04
C LEU A 218 11.58 0.41 -14.98
N GLY A 219 12.41 1.44 -15.18
CA GLY A 219 13.40 1.87 -14.20
C GLY A 219 12.76 2.31 -12.89
N LYS A 220 11.62 2.99 -12.96
CA LYS A 220 10.84 3.39 -11.79
C LYS A 220 10.22 2.21 -11.06
N ILE A 221 9.56 1.29 -11.78
CA ILE A 221 9.00 0.07 -11.20
C ILE A 221 10.11 -0.71 -10.47
N ALA A 222 11.26 -0.90 -11.12
CA ALA A 222 12.41 -1.57 -10.52
C ALA A 222 12.91 -0.85 -9.26
N ALA A 223 13.02 0.48 -9.28
CA ALA A 223 13.39 1.26 -8.10
C ALA A 223 12.40 1.10 -6.95
N SER A 224 11.10 1.19 -7.21
CA SER A 224 10.05 1.02 -6.20
C SER A 224 10.07 -0.40 -5.62
N VAL A 225 10.22 -1.43 -6.46
CA VAL A 225 10.34 -2.83 -6.00
C VAL A 225 11.57 -3.01 -5.11
N ILE A 226 12.74 -2.48 -5.51
CA ILE A 226 13.97 -2.60 -4.72
C ILE A 226 13.84 -1.89 -3.36
N VAL A 227 13.28 -0.68 -3.33
CA VAL A 227 13.10 0.07 -2.07
C VAL A 227 12.07 -0.62 -1.17
N CYS A 228 10.93 -1.07 -1.71
CA CYS A 228 9.94 -1.84 -0.96
C CYS A 228 10.54 -3.15 -0.43
N ALA A 229 11.30 -3.87 -1.25
CA ALA A 229 12.00 -5.09 -0.83
C ALA A 229 12.99 -4.79 0.29
N ALA A 230 13.79 -3.73 0.20
CA ALA A 230 14.74 -3.36 1.25
C ALA A 230 14.05 -3.04 2.59
N VAL A 231 12.93 -2.32 2.56
CA VAL A 231 12.11 -2.05 3.77
C VAL A 231 11.53 -3.34 4.34
N LEU A 232 11.00 -4.22 3.49
CA LEU A 232 10.44 -5.50 3.92
C LEU A 232 11.52 -6.44 4.48
N SER A 233 12.70 -6.46 3.87
CA SER A 233 13.88 -7.20 4.37
C SER A 233 14.33 -6.68 5.73
N LEU A 234 14.33 -5.36 5.93
CA LEU A 234 14.65 -4.78 7.24
C LEU A 234 13.64 -5.24 8.30
N TYR A 235 12.36 -5.26 7.96
CA TYR A 235 11.30 -5.71 8.85
C TYR A 235 11.42 -7.20 9.20
N TYR A 236 11.56 -8.08 8.21
CA TYR A 236 11.73 -9.52 8.44
C TYR A 236 13.07 -9.86 9.09
N GLY A 237 14.13 -9.12 8.78
CA GLY A 237 15.43 -9.24 9.45
C GLY A 237 15.33 -8.90 10.94
N ALA A 238 14.63 -7.83 11.29
CA ALA A 238 14.36 -7.49 12.69
C ALA A 238 13.49 -8.56 13.39
N ALA A 239 12.47 -9.09 12.71
CA ALA A 239 11.66 -10.19 13.23
C ALA A 239 12.48 -11.46 13.47
N ALA A 240 13.38 -11.82 12.55
CA ALA A 240 14.27 -12.97 12.69
C ALA A 240 15.28 -12.79 13.84
N ILE A 241 15.86 -11.60 13.98
CA ILE A 241 16.75 -11.28 15.11
C ILE A 241 15.99 -11.38 16.43
N ALA A 242 14.76 -10.85 16.50
CA ALA A 242 13.92 -10.96 17.69
C ALA A 242 13.54 -12.41 17.99
N ALA A 243 13.22 -13.22 16.98
CA ALA A 243 12.93 -14.64 17.14
C ALA A 243 14.14 -15.40 17.70
N LEU A 244 15.35 -15.13 17.20
CA LEU A 244 16.59 -15.72 17.73
C LEU A 244 16.87 -15.29 19.17
N ALA A 245 16.55 -14.04 19.54
CA ALA A 245 16.73 -13.55 20.90
C ALA A 245 15.75 -14.16 21.90
N VAL A 246 14.51 -14.45 21.48
CA VAL A 246 13.43 -14.93 22.36
C VAL A 246 13.34 -16.45 22.39
N THR A 247 13.45 -17.11 21.24
CA THR A 247 13.18 -18.55 21.06
C THR A 247 14.45 -19.37 20.76
N HIS A 248 15.60 -18.71 20.59
CA HIS A 248 16.90 -19.32 20.28
C HIS A 248 16.94 -20.23 19.04
N SER A 249 15.93 -20.14 18.16
CA SER A 249 15.82 -20.98 16.97
C SER A 249 15.20 -20.20 15.82
N LEU A 250 15.48 -20.67 14.60
CA LEU A 250 14.91 -20.15 13.36
C LEU A 250 14.58 -21.33 12.46
N THR A 251 13.41 -21.30 11.85
CA THR A 251 12.89 -22.34 10.96
C THR A 251 12.99 -21.90 9.50
N TRP A 252 12.97 -22.88 8.59
CA TRP A 252 12.91 -22.61 7.16
C TRP A 252 11.62 -21.90 6.73
N ASP A 253 10.54 -22.11 7.49
CA ASP A 253 9.22 -21.53 7.23
C ASP A 253 9.20 -19.99 7.35
N VAL A 254 10.08 -19.41 8.18
CA VAL A 254 10.31 -17.96 8.23
C VAL A 254 10.84 -17.41 6.91
N GLY A 255 11.79 -18.13 6.28
CA GLY A 255 12.29 -17.77 4.96
C GLY A 255 11.22 -17.87 3.88
N LEU A 256 10.38 -18.90 3.96
CA LEU A 256 9.29 -19.13 3.01
C LEU A 256 8.18 -18.07 3.13
N SER A 257 7.80 -17.69 4.36
CA SER A 257 6.91 -16.55 4.64
C SER A 257 7.44 -15.25 4.04
N TYR A 258 8.74 -14.99 4.17
CA TYR A 258 9.38 -13.81 3.61
C TYR A 258 9.31 -13.78 2.08
N VAL A 259 9.56 -14.91 1.41
CA VAL A 259 9.44 -15.01 -0.06
C VAL A 259 8.00 -14.75 -0.52
N TYR A 260 7.00 -15.27 0.20
CA TYR A 260 5.59 -14.95 -0.10
C TYR A 260 5.26 -13.47 0.10
N ALA A 261 5.82 -12.84 1.13
CA ALA A 261 5.64 -11.40 1.34
C ALA A 261 6.27 -10.57 0.21
N LEU A 262 7.43 -10.98 -0.32
CA LEU A 262 8.04 -10.37 -1.50
C LEU A 262 7.16 -10.53 -2.74
N ALA A 263 6.60 -11.72 -2.97
CA ALA A 263 5.71 -11.97 -4.11
C ALA A 263 4.45 -11.10 -4.04
N TYR A 264 3.82 -11.02 -2.86
CA TYR A 264 2.69 -10.12 -2.62
C TYR A 264 3.08 -8.64 -2.85
N MET A 265 4.27 -8.23 -2.41
CA MET A 265 4.78 -6.87 -2.62
C MET A 265 4.89 -6.49 -4.09
N ILE A 266 5.39 -7.38 -4.93
CA ILE A 266 5.47 -7.13 -6.38
C ILE A 266 4.07 -6.95 -6.98
N ALA A 267 3.08 -7.73 -6.53
CA ALA A 267 1.68 -7.58 -6.96
C ALA A 267 1.09 -6.22 -6.56
N VAL A 268 1.30 -5.79 -5.31
CA VAL A 268 0.86 -4.48 -4.83
C VAL A 268 1.52 -3.34 -5.64
N VAL A 269 2.82 -3.42 -5.87
CA VAL A 269 3.55 -2.41 -6.65
C VAL A 269 3.01 -2.36 -8.09
N GLY A 270 2.79 -3.49 -8.75
CA GLY A 270 2.23 -3.53 -10.11
C GLY A 270 0.88 -2.81 -10.22
N ILE A 271 -0.03 -3.04 -9.26
CA ILE A 271 -1.33 -2.37 -9.22
C ILE A 271 -1.24 -0.90 -8.83
N ALA A 272 -0.34 -0.55 -7.90
CA ALA A 272 -0.09 0.84 -7.55
C ALA A 272 0.38 1.65 -8.77
N TYR A 273 1.24 1.08 -9.62
CA TYR A 273 1.66 1.69 -10.89
C TYR A 273 0.52 1.81 -11.90
N LEU A 274 -0.34 0.79 -12.00
CA LEU A 274 -1.54 0.86 -12.84
C LEU A 274 -2.46 2.02 -12.41
N ILE A 275 -2.73 2.14 -11.10
CA ILE A 275 -3.53 3.23 -10.54
C ILE A 275 -2.85 4.58 -10.78
N SER A 276 -1.53 4.64 -10.60
CA SER A 276 -0.72 5.84 -10.88
C SER A 276 -0.83 6.27 -12.35
N ALA A 277 -0.83 5.32 -13.29
CA ALA A 277 -1.01 5.60 -14.71
C ALA A 277 -2.44 6.04 -15.07
N LEU A 278 -3.45 5.64 -14.28
CA LEU A 278 -4.87 5.94 -14.52
C LEU A 278 -5.32 7.27 -13.92
N LEU A 279 -4.67 7.75 -12.87
CA LEU A 279 -5.10 8.97 -12.18
C LEU A 279 -4.28 10.19 -12.59
N LYS A 280 -4.85 11.37 -12.37
CA LYS A 280 -4.20 12.66 -12.64
C LYS A 280 -3.68 13.34 -11.37
N SER A 281 -4.06 12.84 -10.19
CA SER A 281 -3.59 13.36 -8.91
C SER A 281 -2.78 12.33 -8.12
N THR A 282 -1.64 12.76 -7.58
CA THR A 282 -0.75 11.97 -6.70
C THR A 282 -1.45 11.55 -5.42
N VAL A 283 -2.21 12.46 -4.81
CA VAL A 283 -3.00 12.18 -3.60
C VAL A 283 -4.08 11.16 -3.91
N ALA A 284 -4.83 11.33 -5.00
CA ALA A 284 -5.88 10.38 -5.39
C ALA A 284 -5.33 8.98 -5.65
N ALA A 285 -4.16 8.87 -6.29
CA ALA A 285 -3.52 7.58 -6.56
C ALA A 285 -3.05 6.87 -5.29
N ALA A 286 -2.46 7.61 -4.35
CA ALA A 286 -2.07 7.07 -3.05
C ALA A 286 -3.29 6.59 -2.25
N VAL A 287 -4.32 7.43 -2.14
CA VAL A 287 -5.55 7.15 -1.40
C VAL A 287 -6.29 5.96 -2.00
N LEU A 288 -6.46 5.91 -3.33
CA LEU A 288 -7.13 4.80 -4.00
C LEU A 288 -6.36 3.49 -3.84
N THR A 289 -5.02 3.51 -3.99
CA THR A 289 -4.19 2.31 -3.79
C THR A 289 -4.35 1.77 -2.37
N PHE A 290 -4.29 2.67 -1.37
CA PHE A 290 -4.47 2.30 0.02
C PHE A 290 -5.85 1.68 0.26
N PHE A 291 -6.94 2.36 -0.13
CA PHE A 291 -8.29 1.86 0.08
C PHE A 291 -8.59 0.59 -0.74
N LEU A 292 -8.03 0.44 -1.93
CA LEU A 292 -8.22 -0.76 -2.73
C LEU A 292 -7.75 -2.01 -1.97
N PHE A 293 -6.51 -1.98 -1.47
CA PHE A 293 -5.92 -3.13 -0.80
C PHE A 293 -6.41 -3.33 0.63
N THR A 294 -6.62 -2.24 1.38
CA THR A 294 -7.02 -2.33 2.81
C THR A 294 -8.51 -2.50 3.00
N LEU A 295 -9.33 -1.83 2.20
CA LEU A 295 -10.78 -1.73 2.41
C LEU A 295 -11.54 -2.51 1.34
N ILE A 296 -11.38 -2.19 0.06
CA ILE A 296 -12.21 -2.76 -1.01
C ILE A 296 -11.99 -4.27 -1.11
N PHE A 297 -10.74 -4.73 -1.24
CA PHE A 297 -10.45 -6.16 -1.27
C PHE A 297 -10.81 -6.87 0.04
N SER A 298 -10.70 -6.18 1.17
CA SER A 298 -11.15 -6.70 2.47
C SER A 298 -12.68 -6.77 2.60
N ILE A 299 -13.45 -5.93 1.93
CA ILE A 299 -14.91 -6.06 1.90
C ILE A 299 -15.30 -7.20 0.95
N VAL A 300 -14.77 -7.19 -0.27
CA VAL A 300 -15.13 -8.17 -1.31
C VAL A 300 -14.78 -9.59 -0.86
N GLY A 301 -13.57 -9.81 -0.32
CA GLY A 301 -13.18 -11.13 0.17
C GLY A 301 -13.97 -11.59 1.40
N GLY A 302 -14.72 -10.69 2.06
CA GLY A 302 -15.51 -10.99 3.25
C GLY A 302 -16.93 -11.36 2.89
N ILE A 303 -17.46 -10.78 1.81
CA ILE A 303 -18.81 -11.04 1.31
C ILE A 303 -18.85 -12.29 0.41
N LEU A 304 -17.82 -12.57 -0.38
CA LEU A 304 -17.80 -13.71 -1.31
C LEU A 304 -18.07 -15.08 -0.65
N PRO A 305 -17.51 -15.40 0.53
CA PRO A 305 -17.82 -16.64 1.22
C PRO A 305 -19.30 -16.78 1.63
N LEU A 306 -20.01 -15.68 1.87
CA LEU A 306 -21.47 -15.70 2.16
C LEU A 306 -22.26 -16.19 0.95
N ALA A 307 -21.75 -15.95 -0.26
CA ALA A 307 -22.29 -16.47 -1.50
C ALA A 307 -21.73 -17.85 -1.89
N LYS A 308 -20.99 -18.52 -0.99
CA LYS A 308 -20.26 -19.78 -1.24
C LYS A 308 -19.23 -19.68 -2.37
N VAL A 309 -18.69 -18.49 -2.61
CA VAL A 309 -17.61 -18.26 -3.58
C VAL A 309 -16.31 -18.03 -2.83
N GLU A 310 -15.28 -18.81 -3.16
CA GLU A 310 -13.96 -18.64 -2.55
C GLU A 310 -13.22 -17.44 -3.18
N PRO A 311 -12.65 -16.53 -2.36
CA PRO A 311 -12.00 -15.31 -2.84
C PRO A 311 -10.55 -15.54 -3.31
N TRP A 312 -10.28 -16.65 -4.00
CA TRP A 312 -8.92 -17.07 -4.39
C TRP A 312 -8.21 -16.07 -5.29
N PHE A 313 -8.95 -15.31 -6.11
CA PHE A 313 -8.40 -14.33 -7.05
C PHE A 313 -8.05 -12.98 -6.41
N ILE A 314 -8.40 -12.75 -5.14
CA ILE A 314 -8.16 -11.45 -4.48
C ILE A 314 -6.76 -11.45 -3.86
N PRO A 315 -5.86 -10.52 -4.23
CA PRO A 315 -4.49 -10.49 -3.70
C PRO A 315 -4.44 -10.38 -2.19
N THR A 316 -5.30 -9.57 -1.58
CA THR A 316 -5.37 -9.40 -0.13
C THR A 316 -5.78 -10.71 0.57
N SER A 317 -6.72 -11.48 0.00
CA SER A 317 -7.10 -12.80 0.53
C SER A 317 -5.98 -13.83 0.33
N ALA A 318 -5.37 -13.86 -0.84
CA ALA A 318 -4.23 -14.71 -1.17
C ALA A 318 -3.00 -14.42 -0.29
N SER A 319 -2.85 -13.19 0.22
CA SER A 319 -1.76 -12.82 1.14
C SER A 319 -1.76 -13.58 2.48
N GLY A 320 -2.85 -14.28 2.81
CA GLY A 320 -2.91 -15.18 3.97
C GLY A 320 -1.85 -16.29 3.96
N ILE A 321 -1.30 -16.67 2.79
CA ILE A 321 -0.22 -17.66 2.70
C ILE A 321 1.04 -17.25 3.49
N ILE A 322 1.23 -15.94 3.71
CA ILE A 322 2.39 -15.40 4.42
C ILE A 322 2.37 -15.87 5.87
N ALA A 323 1.24 -15.73 6.57
CA ALA A 323 1.09 -16.19 7.95
C ALA A 323 0.89 -17.71 8.05
N ASN A 324 0.16 -18.30 7.08
CA ASN A 324 -0.10 -19.75 7.06
C ASN A 324 1.17 -20.60 6.91
N ALA A 325 2.19 -20.08 6.21
CA ALA A 325 3.49 -20.72 6.10
C ALA A 325 4.12 -21.03 7.47
N LEU A 326 3.80 -20.24 8.49
CA LEU A 326 4.34 -20.35 9.85
C LEU A 326 3.44 -21.17 10.78
N GLY A 327 2.46 -21.91 10.24
CA GLY A 327 1.47 -22.62 11.05
C GLY A 327 0.58 -21.69 11.89
N GLY A 328 0.56 -20.39 11.57
CA GLY A 328 -0.36 -19.44 12.17
C GLY A 328 -1.81 -19.81 11.84
N PRO A 329 -2.80 -19.37 12.65
CA PRO A 329 -4.20 -19.54 12.30
C PRO A 329 -4.46 -18.97 10.90
N ALA A 330 -5.40 -19.55 10.16
CA ALA A 330 -5.79 -19.03 8.84
C ALA A 330 -6.48 -17.67 9.01
N ILE A 331 -5.69 -16.61 9.15
CA ILE A 331 -6.16 -15.25 9.31
C ILE A 331 -6.32 -14.63 7.94
N ARG A 332 -7.42 -13.92 7.78
CA ARG A 332 -7.67 -13.06 6.64
C ARG A 332 -6.62 -11.95 6.57
N GLY A 333 -5.91 -11.84 5.43
CA GLY A 333 -4.95 -10.76 5.20
C GLY A 333 -5.61 -9.38 5.20
N GLY A 334 -5.01 -8.39 5.86
CA GLY A 334 -5.49 -7.00 5.92
C GLY A 334 -5.69 -6.46 7.35
N PRO A 335 -5.83 -5.13 7.55
CA PRO A 335 -6.14 -4.55 8.85
C PRO A 335 -7.49 -5.03 9.37
N GLY A 336 -7.54 -5.58 10.59
CA GLY A 336 -8.77 -6.08 11.22
C GLY A 336 -8.95 -7.60 11.19
N GLY A 337 -7.86 -8.37 11.10
CA GLY A 337 -7.81 -9.84 11.07
C GLY A 337 -8.94 -10.51 11.87
N GLY A 338 -9.92 -11.03 11.15
CA GLY A 338 -11.01 -11.83 11.68
C GLY A 338 -10.80 -13.32 11.42
N ASP A 339 -11.47 -14.14 12.23
CA ASP A 339 -11.37 -15.61 12.22
C ASP A 339 -11.82 -16.28 10.90
N VAL A 340 -11.14 -17.40 10.60
CA VAL A 340 -11.40 -18.49 9.65
C VAL A 340 -12.15 -18.12 8.36
N GLY A 341 -11.50 -17.36 7.50
CA GLY A 341 -11.99 -17.09 6.14
C GLY A 341 -10.96 -17.48 5.09
N PHE A 342 -11.25 -18.55 4.34
CA PHE A 342 -10.48 -19.07 3.20
C PHE A 342 -9.02 -19.44 3.51
N VAL A 343 -8.64 -20.72 3.34
CA VAL A 343 -7.24 -21.14 3.43
C VAL A 343 -6.63 -21.06 2.03
N PRO A 344 -5.81 -20.04 1.73
CA PRO A 344 -5.22 -19.90 0.41
C PRO A 344 -4.22 -21.02 0.13
N ASP A 345 -4.34 -21.64 -1.04
CA ASP A 345 -3.34 -22.54 -1.59
C ASP A 345 -2.08 -21.75 -2.01
N PRO A 346 -0.86 -22.18 -1.62
CA PRO A 346 0.38 -21.48 -1.94
C PRO A 346 0.60 -21.29 -3.44
N VAL A 347 0.36 -22.33 -4.25
CA VAL A 347 0.62 -22.29 -5.70
C VAL A 347 -0.33 -21.29 -6.36
N THR A 348 -1.62 -21.40 -6.06
CA THR A 348 -2.66 -20.50 -6.57
C THR A 348 -2.38 -19.06 -6.19
N SER A 349 -1.95 -18.81 -4.95
CA SER A 349 -1.67 -17.46 -4.45
C SER A 349 -0.47 -16.81 -5.13
N VAL A 350 0.61 -17.57 -5.35
CA VAL A 350 1.78 -17.09 -6.11
C VAL A 350 1.39 -16.77 -7.56
N LEU A 351 0.56 -17.60 -8.19
CA LEU A 351 0.05 -17.33 -9.53
C LEU A 351 -0.81 -16.06 -9.58
N VAL A 352 -1.66 -15.83 -8.57
CA VAL A 352 -2.45 -14.59 -8.44
C VAL A 352 -1.53 -13.39 -8.29
N PHE A 353 -0.50 -13.45 -7.43
CA PHE A 353 0.46 -12.35 -7.30
C PHE A 353 1.19 -12.06 -8.62
N ALA A 354 1.64 -13.10 -9.31
CA ALA A 354 2.28 -12.96 -10.63
C ALA A 354 1.33 -12.34 -11.65
N ALA A 355 0.06 -12.78 -11.70
CA ALA A 355 -0.95 -12.24 -12.61
C ALA A 355 -1.19 -10.75 -12.37
N TYR A 356 -1.38 -10.33 -11.12
CA TYR A 356 -1.58 -8.91 -10.76
C TYR A 356 -0.32 -8.07 -11.02
N ALA A 357 0.86 -8.60 -10.74
CA ALA A 357 2.14 -7.94 -11.03
C ALA A 357 2.35 -7.71 -12.53
N ILE A 358 2.16 -8.76 -13.34
CA ILE A 358 2.36 -8.72 -14.79
C ILE A 358 1.29 -7.86 -15.44
N ALA A 359 0.02 -8.09 -15.14
CA ALA A 359 -1.08 -7.32 -15.71
C ALA A 359 -0.98 -5.83 -15.30
N GLY A 360 -0.75 -5.54 -14.03
CA GLY A 360 -0.58 -4.17 -13.53
C GLY A 360 0.63 -3.47 -14.16
N GLY A 361 1.78 -4.14 -14.20
CA GLY A 361 3.00 -3.63 -14.82
C GLY A 361 2.84 -3.34 -16.30
N ILE A 362 2.40 -4.32 -17.09
CA ILE A 362 2.21 -4.16 -18.55
C ILE A 362 1.16 -3.07 -18.83
N LEU A 363 0.01 -3.11 -18.16
CA LEU A 363 -1.07 -2.16 -18.42
C LEU A 363 -0.66 -0.74 -18.02
N SER A 364 0.13 -0.57 -16.95
CA SER A 364 0.70 0.74 -16.58
C SER A 364 1.61 1.30 -17.69
N ILE A 365 2.46 0.47 -18.30
CA ILE A 365 3.34 0.86 -19.41
C ILE A 365 2.50 1.25 -20.63
N LEU A 366 1.50 0.45 -20.98
CA LEU A 366 0.62 0.71 -22.14
C LEU A 366 -0.20 2.00 -21.97
N LEU A 367 -0.74 2.24 -20.77
CA LEU A 367 -1.50 3.46 -20.48
C LEU A 367 -0.62 4.70 -20.47
N PHE A 368 0.59 4.60 -19.92
CA PHE A 368 1.55 5.70 -19.91
C PHE A 368 2.00 6.09 -21.33
N ARG A 369 2.13 5.11 -22.23
CA ARG A 369 2.37 5.37 -23.67
C ARG A 369 1.22 6.16 -24.31
N ARG A 370 -0.03 5.81 -24.00
CA ARG A 370 -1.23 6.41 -24.64
C ARG A 370 -1.59 7.81 -24.16
N ARG A 371 -1.05 8.28 -23.03
CA ARG A 371 -1.40 9.57 -22.42
C ARG A 371 -0.75 10.80 -23.08
N GLU A 372 -0.52 10.76 -24.39
CA GLU A 372 -0.02 11.91 -25.12
C GLU A 372 -1.08 13.03 -25.17
N LEU A 373 -0.77 14.12 -24.45
CA LEU A 373 -1.04 15.51 -24.81
C LEU A 373 -2.46 15.82 -25.30
N SER A 374 -3.42 15.92 -24.37
CA SER A 374 -4.40 17.01 -24.51
C SER A 374 -3.62 18.30 -24.25
N SER A 375 -3.23 18.97 -25.33
CA SER A 375 -2.88 20.40 -25.29
C SER A 375 -4.00 21.21 -24.66
#